data_AF-A0A8D8TYT9-F1
#
_entry.id   AF-A0A8D8TYT9-F1
#
_cell.length_a   1.000
_cell.length_b   1.000
_cell.length_c   1.000
_cell.angle_alpha   90.00
_cell.angle_beta   90.00
_cell.angle_gamma   90.00
#
_symmetry.space_group_name_H-M   'P 1'
#
loop_
_entity.id
_entity.type
_entity.pdbx_description
1 polymer ?
#
loop_
_entity_poly.entity_id
_entity_poly.type
_entity_poly.pdbx_seq_one_letter_code
_entity_poly.pdbx_strand_id
1 'polypeptide(L)'
;MNLIKFVFVLVSSVLVSSTFVEGGYYYKTELLSTCKVELPVSVPTDWITMVHSCSNLMMQQVQKELNASLTYLAMGAHFSRDCVNRPGFAKYFFDSASEERQHAIKFISYLTMRGNLTDYHKHVLALIPGSIMTGVPQMTWDSSAHAIQDALKLETLVTESIRQIVIECEQGKNHAGDTETVNDYHLSDWLTGEFLDEQYKGQRKLAGMLSTLRKMENSHGKLGEFLMDKTFL
;
A
#
# COMPACT_ATOMS: atom_id res chain seq x y z
N MET A 1 29.79 47.04 34.78
CA MET A 1 29.73 45.72 34.12
C MET A 1 28.26 45.41 33.91
N ASN A 2 27.67 45.88 32.81
CA ASN A 2 26.22 45.74 32.59
C ASN A 2 25.96 44.47 31.78
N LEU A 3 25.19 43.56 32.38
CA LEU A 3 24.75 42.30 31.78
C LEU A 3 23.74 42.61 30.66
N ILE A 4 24.12 42.37 29.40
CA ILE A 4 23.19 42.39 28.28
C ILE A 4 22.38 41.10 28.34
N LYS A 5 21.09 41.19 28.71
CA LYS A 5 20.16 40.06 28.63
C LYS A 5 19.54 40.02 27.24
N PHE A 6 19.90 39.01 26.45
CA PHE A 6 19.20 38.69 25.21
C PHE A 6 17.94 37.89 25.55
N VAL A 7 16.76 38.38 25.14
CA VAL A 7 15.51 37.62 25.22
C VAL A 7 15.16 37.19 23.81
N PHE A 8 15.26 35.89 23.54
CA PHE A 8 14.81 35.28 22.28
C PHE A 8 13.35 34.85 22.46
N VAL A 9 12.43 35.44 21.69
CA VAL A 9 11.04 34.99 21.62
C VAL A 9 10.86 34.25 20.29
N LEU A 10 10.56 32.96 20.37
CA LEU A 10 10.26 32.12 19.22
C LEU A 10 8.78 32.27 18.87
N VAL A 11 8.48 33.12 17.89
CA VAL A 11 7.16 33.18 17.25
C VAL A 11 7.35 32.69 15.82
N SER A 12 6.75 31.54 15.49
CA SER A 12 6.71 30.92 14.15
C SER A 12 7.88 31.28 13.23
N SER A 13 8.94 30.48 13.28
CA SER A 13 9.95 30.36 12.21
C SER A 13 10.81 31.59 11.91
N VAL A 14 10.70 32.71 12.64
CA VAL A 14 11.51 33.91 12.39
C VAL A 14 12.41 34.20 13.58
N LEU A 15 13.73 34.14 13.36
CA LEU A 15 14.73 34.67 14.28
C LEU A 15 14.78 36.20 14.14
N VAL A 16 14.13 36.90 15.06
CA VAL A 16 14.21 38.37 15.14
C VAL A 16 15.32 38.74 16.13
N SER A 17 16.40 39.36 15.65
CA SER A 17 17.39 39.99 16.54
C SER A 17 16.95 41.44 16.83
N SER A 18 16.94 41.84 18.11
CA SER A 18 16.63 43.20 18.51
C SER A 18 17.84 43.81 19.22
N THR A 19 18.26 44.99 18.78
CA THR A 19 19.26 45.81 19.47
C THR A 19 18.56 46.98 20.14
N PHE A 20 18.73 47.10 21.45
CA PHE A 20 18.13 48.18 22.24
C PHE A 20 19.03 49.41 22.14
N VAL A 21 18.57 50.44 21.42
CA VAL A 21 19.17 51.78 21.45
C VAL A 21 18.06 52.74 21.84
N GLU A 22 18.27 53.53 22.89
CA GLU A 22 17.32 54.55 23.36
C GLU A 22 16.96 55.49 22.21
N GLY A 23 15.69 55.49 21.79
CA GLY A 23 15.17 56.51 20.86
C GLY A 23 14.43 56.04 19.60
N GLY A 24 13.92 54.81 19.53
CA GLY A 24 12.94 54.44 18.49
C GLY A 24 12.98 52.97 18.06
N TYR A 25 11.81 52.40 17.78
CA TYR A 25 11.70 51.04 17.23
C TYR A 25 12.10 51.04 15.76
N TYR A 26 13.29 50.53 15.46
CA TYR A 26 13.71 50.22 14.09
C TYR A 26 13.65 48.71 13.87
N TYR A 27 12.64 48.24 13.11
CA TYR A 27 12.58 46.86 12.67
C TYR A 27 13.45 46.72 11.43
N LYS A 28 14.59 46.03 11.53
CA LYS A 28 15.35 45.60 10.36
C LYS A 28 14.87 44.21 9.98
N THR A 29 13.90 44.13 9.08
CA THR A 29 13.43 42.86 8.53
C THR A 29 14.45 42.36 7.50
N GLU A 30 15.49 41.66 7.94
CA GLU A 30 16.29 40.85 7.02
C GLU A 30 15.48 39.59 6.70
N LEU A 31 14.87 39.59 5.51
CA LEU A 31 14.22 38.43 4.94
C LEU A 31 15.33 37.42 4.60
N LEU A 32 15.63 36.48 5.50
CA LEU A 32 16.39 35.26 5.15
C LEU A 32 15.54 34.48 4.14
N SER A 33 15.74 34.77 2.86
CA SER A 33 14.90 34.35 1.74
C SER A 33 15.13 32.92 1.27
N THR A 34 15.89 32.10 2.00
CA THR A 34 16.21 30.74 1.55
C THR A 34 16.08 29.71 2.66
N CYS A 35 14.85 29.51 3.16
CA CYS A 35 14.46 28.24 3.81
C CYS A 35 14.25 27.11 2.79
N LYS A 36 15.09 27.05 1.75
CA LYS A 36 15.11 25.97 0.76
C LYS A 36 16.49 25.36 0.81
N VAL A 37 16.56 24.13 1.30
CA VAL A 37 17.71 23.28 1.03
C VAL A 37 17.76 23.11 -0.48
N GLU A 38 18.89 23.43 -1.10
CA GLU A 38 19.08 23.18 -2.52
C GLU A 38 19.02 21.66 -2.75
N LEU A 39 17.92 21.22 -3.37
CA LEU A 39 17.69 19.84 -3.78
C LEU A 39 17.82 19.78 -5.31
N PRO A 40 18.44 18.72 -5.87
CA PRO A 40 19.05 17.58 -5.20
C PRO A 40 20.56 17.76 -4.93
N VAL A 41 21.03 17.31 -3.78
CA VAL A 41 22.46 17.00 -3.60
C VAL A 41 22.79 15.84 -4.54
N SER A 42 23.82 15.98 -5.38
CA SER A 42 24.23 14.92 -6.30
C SER A 42 24.78 13.73 -5.51
N VAL A 43 24.03 12.63 -5.50
CA VAL A 43 24.43 11.33 -4.95
C VAL A 43 24.68 10.38 -6.12
N PRO A 44 25.70 9.50 -6.07
CA PRO A 44 25.91 8.49 -7.11
C PRO A 44 24.65 7.64 -7.36
N THR A 45 24.35 7.37 -8.63
CA THR A 45 23.12 6.64 -9.04
C THR A 45 23.38 5.22 -9.54
N ASP A 46 24.63 4.76 -9.55
CA ASP A 46 25.02 3.43 -10.09
C ASP A 46 24.35 2.26 -9.34
N TRP A 47 23.88 2.49 -8.12
CA TRP A 47 23.17 1.50 -7.31
C TRP A 47 21.68 1.34 -7.69
N ILE A 48 21.13 2.24 -8.52
CA ILE A 48 19.74 2.20 -8.98
C ILE A 48 19.65 1.27 -10.19
N THR A 49 19.34 0.00 -9.94
CA THR A 49 19.48 -1.08 -10.94
C THR A 49 18.17 -1.70 -11.43
N MET A 50 17.02 -1.30 -10.86
CA MET A 50 15.73 -1.84 -11.33
C MET A 50 15.39 -1.37 -12.74
N VAL A 51 15.01 -2.30 -13.60
CA VAL A 51 14.54 -1.99 -14.95
C VAL A 51 13.20 -1.25 -14.88
N HIS A 52 12.97 -0.31 -15.80
CA HIS A 52 11.76 0.52 -15.82
C HIS A 52 10.47 -0.32 -15.97
N SER A 53 10.50 -1.37 -16.79
CA SER A 53 9.36 -2.31 -16.94
C SER A 53 8.97 -2.95 -15.61
N CYS A 54 9.94 -3.47 -14.86
CA CYS A 54 9.76 -4.03 -13.52
C CYS A 54 9.20 -3.02 -12.54
N SER A 55 9.76 -1.81 -12.53
CA SER A 55 9.33 -0.73 -11.65
C SER A 55 7.87 -0.34 -11.92
N ASN A 56 7.46 -0.30 -13.18
CA ASN A 56 6.08 -0.03 -13.57
C ASN A 56 5.11 -1.14 -13.14
N LEU A 57 5.49 -2.41 -13.34
CA LEU A 57 4.68 -3.54 -12.90
C LEU A 57 4.51 -3.57 -11.37
N MET A 58 5.58 -3.26 -10.64
CA MET A 58 5.55 -3.11 -9.18
C MET A 58 4.63 -1.97 -8.73
N MET A 59 4.65 -0.82 -9.40
CA MET A 59 3.71 0.27 -9.12
C MET A 59 2.26 -0.13 -9.42
N GLN A 60 2.00 -0.90 -10.48
CA GLN A 60 0.67 -1.44 -10.77
C GLN A 60 0.23 -2.45 -9.71
N GLN A 61 1.17 -3.23 -9.16
CA GLN A 61 0.88 -4.16 -8.07
C GLN A 61 0.44 -3.43 -6.80
N VAL A 62 1.07 -2.28 -6.46
CA VAL A 62 0.61 -1.42 -5.35
C VAL A 62 -0.87 -1.06 -5.53
N GLN A 63 -1.29 -0.70 -6.74
CA GLN A 63 -2.69 -0.37 -7.02
C GLN A 63 -3.62 -1.59 -6.85
N LYS A 64 -3.16 -2.78 -7.24
CA LYS A 64 -3.91 -4.04 -7.04
C LYS A 64 -4.08 -4.37 -5.56
N GLU A 65 -3.03 -4.25 -4.75
CA GLU A 65 -3.14 -4.50 -3.30
C GLU A 65 -4.05 -3.48 -2.61
N LEU A 66 -3.98 -2.20 -3.01
CA LEU A 66 -4.91 -1.18 -2.50
C LEU A 66 -6.36 -1.44 -2.91
N ASN A 67 -6.58 -1.91 -4.15
CA ASN A 67 -7.92 -2.28 -4.61
C ASN A 67 -8.46 -3.52 -3.86
N ALA A 68 -7.61 -4.52 -3.61
CA ALA A 68 -7.95 -5.69 -2.80
C ALA A 68 -8.30 -5.27 -1.35
N SER A 69 -7.50 -4.39 -0.75
CA SER A 69 -7.76 -3.81 0.57
C SER A 69 -9.14 -3.13 0.66
N LEU A 70 -9.48 -2.28 -0.33
CA LEU A 70 -10.78 -1.62 -0.36
C LEU A 70 -11.94 -2.59 -0.62
N THR A 71 -11.72 -3.63 -1.43
CA THR A 71 -12.71 -4.68 -1.67
C THR A 71 -13.00 -5.46 -0.39
N TYR A 72 -11.97 -5.85 0.35
CA TYR A 72 -12.14 -6.49 1.66
C TYR A 72 -12.79 -5.56 2.70
N LEU A 73 -12.47 -4.27 2.66
CA LEU A 73 -13.13 -3.28 3.52
C LEU A 73 -14.64 -3.22 3.23
N ALA A 74 -15.04 -3.28 1.96
CA ALA A 74 -16.44 -3.34 1.56
C ALA A 74 -17.12 -4.64 2.02
N MET A 75 -16.43 -5.78 1.94
CA MET A 75 -16.93 -7.05 2.49
C MET A 75 -17.13 -6.96 4.01
N GLY A 76 -16.16 -6.44 4.76
CA GLY A 76 -16.27 -6.26 6.21
C GLY A 76 -17.45 -5.36 6.58
N ALA A 77 -17.62 -4.24 5.88
CA ALA A 77 -18.77 -3.34 6.05
C ALA A 77 -20.10 -4.02 5.75
N HIS A 78 -20.17 -4.85 4.69
CA HIS A 78 -21.37 -5.61 4.34
C HIS A 78 -21.82 -6.55 5.47
N PHE A 79 -20.90 -7.35 6.03
CA PHE A 79 -21.22 -8.30 7.11
C PHE A 79 -21.49 -7.66 8.46
N SER A 80 -21.09 -6.39 8.63
CA SER A 80 -21.35 -5.59 9.83
C SER A 80 -22.76 -4.99 9.89
N ARG A 81 -23.52 -5.03 8.79
CA ARG A 81 -24.90 -4.52 8.75
C ARG A 81 -25.80 -5.32 9.70
N ASP A 82 -26.70 -4.65 10.39
CA ASP A 82 -27.69 -5.25 11.30
C ASP A 82 -28.54 -6.35 10.64
N CYS A 83 -28.91 -6.18 9.36
CA CYS A 83 -29.69 -7.14 8.59
C CYS A 83 -28.89 -8.36 8.11
N VAL A 84 -27.55 -8.35 8.21
CA VAL A 84 -26.68 -9.48 7.87
C VAL A 84 -26.12 -10.11 9.15
N ASN A 85 -25.54 -9.28 10.03
CA ASN A 85 -25.03 -9.58 11.35
C ASN A 85 -24.18 -10.86 11.40
N ARG A 86 -23.01 -10.79 10.76
CA ARG A 86 -21.98 -11.84 10.78
C ARG A 86 -20.65 -11.23 11.27
N PRO A 87 -20.53 -10.96 12.58
CA PRO A 87 -19.39 -10.24 13.13
C PRO A 87 -18.06 -10.99 12.97
N GLY A 88 -18.06 -12.32 12.91
CA GLY A 88 -16.84 -13.10 12.67
C GLY A 88 -16.35 -12.97 11.23
N PHE A 89 -17.27 -13.02 10.26
CA PHE A 89 -16.94 -12.71 8.86
C PHE A 89 -16.52 -11.25 8.69
N ALA A 90 -17.19 -10.32 9.34
CA ALA A 90 -16.82 -8.91 9.30
C ALA A 90 -15.38 -8.71 9.81
N LYS A 91 -15.04 -9.29 10.97
CA LYS A 91 -13.69 -9.27 11.53
C LYS A 91 -12.68 -9.85 10.55
N TYR A 92 -12.95 -11.04 10.01
CA TYR A 92 -12.07 -11.70 9.04
C TYR A 92 -11.75 -10.78 7.85
N PHE A 93 -12.76 -10.18 7.23
CA PHE A 93 -12.55 -9.31 6.08
C PHE A 93 -11.91 -7.97 6.43
N PHE A 94 -12.14 -7.41 7.62
CA PHE A 94 -11.39 -6.23 8.08
C PHE A 94 -9.91 -6.53 8.35
N ASP A 95 -9.60 -7.72 8.87
CA ASP A 95 -8.23 -8.18 9.05
C ASP A 95 -7.57 -8.34 7.67
N SER A 96 -8.22 -9.00 6.71
CA SER A 96 -7.73 -9.11 5.32
C SER A 96 -7.54 -7.75 4.65
N ALA A 97 -8.47 -6.80 4.83
CA ALA A 97 -8.30 -5.44 4.30
C ALA A 97 -7.03 -4.76 4.84
N SER A 98 -6.73 -4.99 6.12
CA SER A 98 -5.53 -4.47 6.78
C SER A 98 -4.27 -5.15 6.26
N GLU A 99 -4.31 -6.46 6.04
CA GLU A 99 -3.22 -7.27 5.46
C GLU A 99 -2.86 -6.78 4.05
N GLU A 100 -3.83 -6.61 3.15
CA GLU A 100 -3.56 -6.11 1.79
C GLU A 100 -3.02 -4.67 1.78
N ARG A 101 -3.45 -3.85 2.74
CA ARG A 101 -2.84 -2.52 2.92
C ARG A 101 -1.37 -2.62 3.32
N GLN A 102 -0.99 -3.61 4.14
CA GLN A 102 0.40 -3.86 4.47
C GLN A 102 1.19 -4.39 3.28
N HIS A 103 0.58 -5.23 2.43
CA HIS A 103 1.19 -5.66 1.16
C HIS A 103 1.53 -4.45 0.28
N ALA A 104 0.58 -3.54 0.08
CA ALA A 104 0.83 -2.29 -0.67
C ALA A 104 2.02 -1.49 -0.11
N ILE A 105 2.12 -1.38 1.23
CA ILE A 105 3.23 -0.68 1.91
C ILE A 105 4.57 -1.42 1.70
N LYS A 106 4.59 -2.76 1.76
CA LYS A 106 5.77 -3.58 1.48
C LYS A 106 6.28 -3.33 0.05
N PHE A 107 5.39 -3.31 -0.96
CA PHE A 107 5.75 -2.98 -2.35
C PHE A 107 6.31 -1.56 -2.51
N ILE A 108 5.70 -0.55 -1.88
CA ILE A 108 6.22 0.84 -1.89
C ILE A 108 7.61 0.90 -1.24
N SER A 109 7.78 0.20 -0.11
CA SER A 109 9.06 0.13 0.61
C SER A 109 10.13 -0.55 -0.23
N TYR A 110 9.80 -1.62 -0.95
CA TYR A 110 10.72 -2.29 -1.87
C TYR A 110 11.15 -1.35 -3.01
N LEU A 111 10.18 -0.66 -3.64
CA LEU A 111 10.46 0.31 -4.71
C LEU A 111 11.42 1.42 -4.24
N THR A 112 11.14 2.03 -3.08
CA THR A 112 12.00 3.08 -2.51
C THR A 112 13.38 2.55 -2.11
N MET A 113 13.46 1.35 -1.54
CA MET A 113 14.73 0.68 -1.23
C MET A 113 15.61 0.50 -2.47
N ARG A 114 15.01 0.29 -3.65
CA ARG A 114 15.71 0.13 -4.93
C ARG A 114 15.92 1.43 -5.70
N GLY A 115 15.67 2.59 -5.08
CA GLY A 115 15.91 3.91 -5.67
C GLY A 115 14.83 4.41 -6.62
N ASN A 116 13.66 3.79 -6.65
CA ASN A 116 12.50 4.27 -7.41
C ASN A 116 11.70 5.31 -6.61
N LEU A 117 10.61 5.82 -7.21
CA LEU A 117 9.66 6.76 -6.60
C LEU A 117 10.23 8.14 -6.24
N THR A 118 11.33 8.55 -6.88
CA THR A 118 12.00 9.85 -6.62
C THR A 118 11.26 11.06 -7.20
N ASP A 119 10.58 10.90 -8.35
CA ASP A 119 9.75 11.94 -8.95
C ASP A 119 8.34 11.92 -8.36
N TYR A 120 8.00 12.96 -7.60
CA TYR A 120 6.67 13.10 -7.00
C TYR A 120 5.54 13.11 -8.03
N HIS A 121 5.70 13.84 -9.12
CA HIS A 121 4.63 14.04 -10.10
C HIS A 121 4.42 12.80 -10.98
N LYS A 122 5.49 12.09 -11.32
CA LYS A 122 5.42 10.89 -12.18
C LYS A 122 5.14 9.62 -11.40
N HIS A 123 5.72 9.47 -10.21
CA HIS A 123 5.67 8.21 -9.48
C HIS A 123 4.68 8.27 -8.32
N VAL A 124 4.82 9.26 -7.42
CA VAL A 124 4.01 9.28 -6.18
C VAL A 124 2.53 9.52 -6.49
N LEU A 125 2.21 10.46 -7.39
CA LEU A 125 0.82 10.68 -7.81
C LEU A 125 0.22 9.48 -8.56
N ALA A 126 1.04 8.66 -9.22
CA ALA A 126 0.59 7.50 -9.97
C ALA A 126 0.37 6.24 -9.11
N LEU A 127 0.85 6.22 -7.85
CA LEU A 127 0.66 5.07 -6.94
C LEU A 127 -0.79 4.92 -6.49
N ILE A 128 -1.50 6.04 -6.31
CA ILE A 128 -2.88 6.05 -5.79
C ILE A 128 -3.76 6.92 -6.71
N PRO A 129 -4.06 6.46 -7.94
CA PRO A 129 -4.98 7.18 -8.80
C PRO A 129 -6.39 7.14 -8.22
N GLY A 130 -7.18 8.21 -8.44
CA GLY A 130 -8.58 8.27 -8.00
C GLY A 130 -9.45 7.13 -8.55
N SER A 131 -9.04 6.48 -9.64
CA SER A 131 -9.70 5.31 -10.23
C SER A 131 -9.67 4.06 -9.35
N ILE A 132 -8.79 3.98 -8.34
CA ILE A 132 -8.77 2.84 -7.41
C ILE A 132 -10.15 2.59 -6.78
N MET A 133 -10.88 3.65 -6.43
CA MET A 133 -12.22 3.52 -5.83
C MET A 133 -13.27 3.04 -6.82
N THR A 134 -13.16 3.41 -8.10
CA THR A 134 -14.08 2.92 -9.14
C THR A 134 -13.83 1.46 -9.51
N GLY A 135 -12.70 0.90 -9.08
CA GLY A 135 -12.33 -0.49 -9.31
C GLY A 135 -12.91 -1.48 -8.32
N VAL A 136 -13.74 -1.08 -7.35
CA VAL A 136 -14.44 -2.00 -6.43
C VAL A 136 -15.83 -2.30 -7.02
N PRO A 137 -16.02 -3.44 -7.72
CA PRO A 137 -17.22 -3.65 -8.53
C PRO A 137 -18.45 -4.07 -7.72
N GLN A 138 -18.26 -4.60 -6.51
CA GLN A 138 -19.30 -5.23 -5.73
C GLN A 138 -19.26 -4.77 -4.27
N MET A 139 -20.41 -4.30 -3.78
CA MET A 139 -20.56 -3.78 -2.42
C MET A 139 -21.54 -4.62 -1.58
N THR A 140 -22.15 -5.64 -2.18
CA THR A 140 -23.14 -6.49 -1.54
C THR A 140 -22.96 -7.94 -1.95
N TRP A 141 -23.19 -8.85 -1.00
CA TRP A 141 -23.13 -10.28 -1.22
C TRP A 141 -24.42 -10.94 -0.74
N ASP A 142 -24.93 -11.90 -1.50
CA ASP A 142 -26.17 -12.61 -1.17
C ASP A 142 -25.96 -13.70 -0.11
N SER A 143 -24.71 -14.15 0.06
CA SER A 143 -24.32 -15.12 1.07
C SER A 143 -22.85 -14.99 1.44
N SER A 144 -22.51 -15.49 2.63
CA SER A 144 -21.12 -15.64 3.07
C SER A 144 -20.30 -16.51 2.10
N ALA A 145 -20.93 -17.53 1.47
CA ALA A 145 -20.26 -18.36 0.46
C ALA A 145 -19.94 -17.59 -0.83
N HIS A 146 -20.80 -16.67 -1.27
CA HIS A 146 -20.54 -15.78 -2.40
C HIS A 146 -19.33 -14.87 -2.07
N ALA A 147 -19.32 -14.24 -0.89
CA ALA A 147 -18.20 -13.38 -0.48
C ALA A 147 -16.86 -14.14 -0.43
N ILE A 148 -16.81 -15.34 0.15
CA ILE A 148 -15.58 -16.15 0.17
C ILE A 148 -15.16 -16.56 -1.25
N GLN A 149 -16.13 -16.86 -2.13
CA GLN A 149 -15.83 -17.19 -3.52
C GLN A 149 -15.21 -16.00 -4.27
N ASP A 150 -15.70 -14.79 -4.04
CA ASP A 150 -15.13 -13.58 -4.65
C ASP A 150 -13.77 -13.23 -4.06
N ALA A 151 -13.59 -13.38 -2.74
CA ALA A 151 -12.29 -13.27 -2.10
C ALA A 151 -11.27 -14.24 -2.73
N LEU A 152 -11.65 -15.51 -2.94
CA LEU A 152 -10.76 -16.49 -3.58
C LEU A 152 -10.41 -16.10 -5.03
N LYS A 153 -11.36 -15.56 -5.80
CA LYS A 153 -11.09 -15.04 -7.15
C LYS A 153 -10.13 -13.85 -7.09
N LEU A 154 -10.36 -12.92 -6.18
CA LEU A 154 -9.50 -11.75 -5.98
C LEU A 154 -8.06 -12.20 -5.68
N GLU A 155 -7.87 -13.11 -4.72
CA GLU A 155 -6.54 -13.66 -4.41
C GLU A 155 -5.87 -14.33 -5.60
N THR A 156 -6.65 -15.04 -6.42
CA THR A 156 -6.13 -15.69 -7.62
C THR A 156 -5.60 -14.66 -8.63
N LEU A 157 -6.33 -13.55 -8.82
CA LEU A 157 -5.93 -12.45 -9.71
C LEU A 157 -4.71 -11.68 -9.21
N VAL A 158 -4.61 -11.45 -7.90
CA VAL A 158 -3.43 -10.84 -7.26
C VAL A 158 -2.21 -11.75 -7.46
N THR A 159 -2.37 -13.05 -7.26
CA THR A 159 -1.31 -14.05 -7.43
C THR A 159 -0.83 -14.17 -8.87
N GLU A 160 -1.75 -14.18 -9.83
CA GLU A 160 -1.43 -14.16 -11.26
C GLU A 160 -0.62 -12.91 -11.62
N SER A 161 -1.02 -11.76 -11.09
CA SER A 161 -0.28 -10.52 -11.26
C SER A 161 1.14 -10.62 -10.74
N ILE A 162 1.35 -11.09 -9.50
CA ILE A 162 2.69 -11.27 -8.91
C ILE A 162 3.54 -12.21 -9.78
N ARG A 163 2.98 -13.33 -10.25
CA ARG A 163 3.69 -14.26 -11.14
C ARG A 163 4.12 -13.60 -12.44
N GLN A 164 3.27 -12.73 -13.02
CA GLN A 164 3.64 -11.99 -14.21
C GLN A 164 4.81 -11.05 -13.96
N ILE A 165 4.87 -10.38 -12.80
CA ILE A 165 6.01 -9.53 -12.42
C ILE A 165 7.30 -10.36 -12.38
N VAL A 166 7.27 -11.51 -11.72
CA VAL A 166 8.44 -12.42 -11.65
C VAL A 166 8.90 -12.80 -13.05
N ILE A 167 7.99 -13.25 -13.91
CA ILE A 167 8.31 -13.67 -15.29
C ILE A 167 8.95 -12.53 -16.09
N GLU A 168 8.36 -11.34 -16.08
CA GLU A 168 8.87 -10.19 -16.83
C GLU A 168 10.23 -9.71 -16.31
N CYS A 169 10.42 -9.75 -14.99
CA CYS A 169 11.64 -9.29 -14.34
C CYS A 169 12.78 -10.30 -14.33
N GLU A 170 12.49 -11.58 -14.52
CA GLU A 170 13.51 -12.59 -14.82
C GLU A 170 13.94 -12.56 -16.29
N GLN A 171 13.00 -12.31 -17.21
CA GLN A 171 13.26 -12.32 -18.65
C GLN A 171 13.90 -11.02 -19.16
N GLY A 172 13.82 -9.94 -18.40
CA GLY A 172 14.72 -8.80 -18.50
C GLY A 172 14.83 -8.19 -19.89
N LYS A 173 13.73 -7.85 -20.57
CA LYS A 173 13.82 -7.03 -21.78
C LYS A 173 14.03 -5.57 -21.38
N ASN A 174 15.24 -5.06 -21.58
CA ASN A 174 15.49 -3.63 -21.55
C ASN A 174 14.80 -2.92 -22.74
N HIS A 175 14.85 -1.59 -22.74
CA HIS A 175 14.30 -0.77 -23.83
C HIS A 175 14.78 -1.24 -25.21
N ALA A 176 13.97 -0.98 -26.23
CA ALA A 176 14.29 -1.34 -27.61
C ALA A 176 15.64 -0.72 -28.03
N GLY A 177 16.69 -1.54 -28.09
CA GLY A 177 18.06 -1.12 -28.44
C GLY A 177 19.16 -1.68 -27.54
N ASP A 178 18.83 -2.12 -26.32
CA ASP A 178 19.82 -2.71 -25.41
C ASP A 178 20.01 -4.21 -25.69
N THR A 179 21.27 -4.64 -25.80
CA THR A 179 21.64 -6.03 -26.10
C THR A 179 21.73 -6.93 -24.86
N GLU A 180 21.74 -6.34 -23.66
CA GLU A 180 21.87 -7.08 -22.40
C GLU A 180 20.53 -7.17 -21.67
N THR A 181 20.12 -8.40 -21.38
CA THR A 181 18.95 -8.68 -20.54
C THR A 181 19.34 -8.57 -19.07
N VAL A 182 18.68 -7.70 -18.31
CA VAL A 182 18.92 -7.56 -16.87
C VAL A 182 17.87 -8.38 -16.12
N ASN A 183 18.30 -9.48 -15.51
CA ASN A 183 17.48 -10.28 -14.61
C ASN A 183 17.56 -9.71 -13.19
N ASP A 184 16.41 -9.39 -12.58
CA ASP A 184 16.34 -8.89 -11.20
C ASP A 184 16.13 -10.03 -10.19
N TYR A 185 17.19 -10.79 -9.91
CA TYR A 185 17.14 -11.95 -9.01
C TYR A 185 16.59 -11.63 -7.61
N HIS A 186 16.93 -10.47 -7.05
CA HIS A 186 16.47 -10.09 -5.73
C HIS A 186 14.97 -9.80 -5.71
N LEU A 187 14.43 -9.19 -6.78
CA LEU A 187 12.98 -8.99 -6.91
C LEU A 187 12.26 -10.33 -7.04
N SER A 188 12.78 -11.24 -7.86
CA SER A 188 12.21 -12.58 -8.03
C SER A 188 12.22 -13.38 -6.73
N ASP A 189 13.33 -13.39 -5.99
CA ASP A 189 13.43 -14.05 -4.69
C ASP A 189 12.43 -13.47 -3.68
N TRP A 190 12.36 -12.14 -3.56
CA TRP A 190 11.44 -11.48 -2.64
C TRP A 190 9.96 -11.76 -2.96
N LEU A 191 9.57 -11.66 -4.23
CA LEU A 191 8.19 -11.94 -4.66
C LEU A 191 7.82 -13.42 -4.50
N THR A 192 8.74 -14.33 -4.81
CA THR A 192 8.46 -15.77 -4.76
C THR A 192 8.52 -16.33 -3.34
N GLY A 193 9.46 -15.85 -2.52
CA GLY A 193 9.69 -16.31 -1.16
C GLY A 193 8.69 -15.75 -0.15
N GLU A 194 8.36 -14.46 -0.23
CA GLU A 194 7.42 -13.83 0.70
C GLU A 194 5.98 -13.88 0.16
N PHE A 195 5.74 -13.27 -1.01
CA PHE A 195 4.37 -13.01 -1.46
C PHE A 195 3.69 -14.25 -2.03
N LEU A 196 4.34 -15.01 -2.93
CA LEU A 196 3.69 -16.20 -3.48
C LEU A 196 3.39 -17.26 -2.41
N ASP A 197 4.23 -17.39 -1.38
CA ASP A 197 3.97 -18.29 -0.25
C ASP A 197 2.74 -17.83 0.56
N GLU A 198 2.64 -16.54 0.90
CA GLU A 198 1.47 -15.93 1.54
C GLU A 198 0.20 -16.14 0.68
N GLN A 199 0.26 -15.84 -0.62
CA GLN A 199 -0.85 -16.01 -1.56
C GLN A 199 -1.36 -17.46 -1.62
N TYR A 200 -0.49 -18.46 -1.77
CA TYR A 200 -0.93 -19.86 -1.85
C TYR A 200 -1.53 -20.36 -0.54
N LYS A 201 -1.00 -19.92 0.61
CA LYS A 201 -1.59 -20.20 1.94
C LYS A 201 -2.97 -19.56 2.07
N GLY A 202 -3.12 -18.29 1.66
CA GLY A 202 -4.37 -17.54 1.66
C GLY A 202 -5.44 -18.19 0.79
N GLN A 203 -5.12 -18.51 -0.46
CA GLN A 203 -6.02 -19.23 -1.37
C GLN A 203 -6.46 -20.59 -0.81
N ARG A 204 -5.52 -21.37 -0.25
CA ARG A 204 -5.85 -22.66 0.35
C ARG A 204 -6.80 -22.51 1.53
N LYS A 205 -6.62 -21.49 2.37
CA LYS A 205 -7.50 -21.18 3.49
C LYS A 205 -8.90 -20.82 3.01
N LEU A 206 -9.03 -19.90 2.06
CA LEU A 206 -10.32 -19.48 1.47
C LEU A 206 -11.05 -20.65 0.78
N ALA A 207 -10.34 -21.46 -0.01
CA ALA A 207 -10.92 -22.64 -0.64
C ALA A 207 -11.41 -23.67 0.39
N GLY A 208 -10.68 -23.84 1.49
CA GLY A 208 -11.07 -24.65 2.63
C GLY A 208 -12.34 -24.12 3.32
N MET A 209 -12.38 -22.82 3.61
CA MET A 209 -13.53 -22.12 4.17
C MET A 209 -14.78 -22.32 3.29
N LEU A 210 -14.65 -22.08 1.98
CA LEU A 210 -15.75 -22.24 1.03
C LEU A 210 -16.28 -23.68 0.99
N SER A 211 -15.38 -24.65 1.00
CA SER A 211 -15.74 -26.07 1.01
C SER A 211 -16.51 -26.46 2.27
N THR A 212 -16.06 -25.98 3.43
CA THR A 212 -16.73 -26.23 4.71
C THR A 212 -18.10 -25.56 4.75
N LEU A 213 -18.17 -24.27 4.39
CA LEU A 213 -19.43 -23.52 4.43
C LEU A 213 -20.49 -24.15 3.53
N ARG A 214 -20.15 -24.48 2.28
CA ARG A 214 -21.09 -25.12 1.36
C ARG A 214 -21.62 -26.46 1.88
N LYS A 215 -20.78 -27.27 2.53
CA LYS A 215 -21.22 -28.53 3.16
C LYS A 215 -22.21 -28.26 4.29
N MET A 216 -21.92 -27.28 5.14
CA MET A 216 -22.79 -26.91 6.25
C MET A 216 -24.11 -26.29 5.78
N GLU A 217 -24.09 -25.44 4.76
CA GLU A 217 -25.29 -24.87 4.15
C GLU A 217 -26.17 -25.94 3.50
N ASN A 218 -25.57 -26.94 2.83
CA ASN A 218 -26.32 -28.04 2.23
C ASN A 218 -27.05 -28.90 3.29
N SER A 219 -26.44 -29.11 4.45
CA SER A 219 -27.04 -29.95 5.52
C SER A 219 -27.93 -29.18 6.48
N HIS A 220 -27.64 -27.89 6.73
CA HIS A 220 -28.24 -27.11 7.82
C HIS A 220 -28.68 -25.69 7.41
N GLY A 221 -28.60 -25.34 6.13
CA GLY A 221 -29.00 -24.04 5.61
C GLY A 221 -28.29 -22.88 6.32
N LYS A 222 -29.06 -21.86 6.72
CA LYS A 222 -28.54 -20.64 7.38
C LYS A 222 -27.92 -20.88 8.76
N LEU A 223 -28.24 -22.00 9.42
CA LEU A 223 -27.55 -22.36 10.66
C LEU A 223 -26.08 -22.68 10.41
N GLY A 224 -25.74 -23.27 9.26
CA GLY A 224 -24.35 -23.56 8.89
C GLY A 224 -23.50 -22.30 8.81
N GLU A 225 -24.04 -21.27 8.14
CA GLU A 225 -23.43 -19.95 8.03
C GLU A 225 -23.22 -19.29 9.40
N PHE A 226 -24.25 -19.34 10.27
CA PHE A 226 -24.17 -18.79 11.62
C PHE A 226 -23.11 -19.50 12.48
N LEU A 227 -23.03 -20.83 12.43
CA LEU A 227 -22.05 -21.59 13.21
C LEU A 227 -20.62 -21.29 12.77
N MET A 228 -20.37 -21.19 11.47
CA MET A 228 -19.06 -20.83 10.93
C MET A 228 -18.64 -19.42 11.33
N ASP A 229 -19.56 -18.45 11.30
CA ASP A 229 -19.30 -17.09 11.78
C ASP A 229 -18.74 -17.08 13.21
N LYS A 230 -19.24 -17.94 14.11
CA LYS A 230 -18.75 -18.03 15.49
C LYS A 230 -17.35 -18.59 15.63
N THR A 231 -16.82 -19.25 14.61
CA THR A 231 -15.43 -19.76 14.62
C THR A 231 -14.37 -18.69 14.32
N PHE A 232 -14.79 -17.52 13.86
CA PHE A 232 -13.90 -16.40 13.52
C PHE A 232 -13.81 -15.31 14.61
N LEU A 233 -14.52 -15.51 15.72
CA LEU A 233 -14.54 -14.57 16.85
C LEU A 233 -13.44 -14.87 17.87
#